data_AF-A0A1C2Y099-F1
#
_entry.id   AF-A0A1C2Y099-F1
#
_cell.length_a   1.000
_cell.length_b   1.000
_cell.length_c   1.000
_cell.angle_alpha   90.00
_cell.angle_beta   90.00
_cell.angle_gamma   90.00
#
_symmetry.space_group_name_H-M   'P 1'
#
loop_
_entity.id
_entity.type
_entity.pdbx_description
1 polymer ?
#
loop_
_entity_poly.entity_id
_entity_poly.type
_entity_poly.pdbx_seq_one_letter_code
_entity_poly.pdbx_strand_id
1 'polypeptide(L)'
;MLMILYDLIYEDLSVGDIYRKKDRIEYIESLKQRLMQENMESSDEQISENTREANNSQGGGYKASNSSGNNYYNNENTDSKQQSSSANQQASNANHNSKRGDSYHINRKTLIPSPHKLTITHARILKIFNELKALAVDDYPNAVSVLFRVFIELSVDCFITNKSLIDSRLNVDSTLAYKINAVAAYFEINKILTKHELRAIRQMTASENQTQSIRTFHSYIHNKDVTPSSTDLKSAWDDIWTFIEQVWR
;
A
#
# COMPACT_ATOMS: atom_id res chain seq x y z
N MET A 1 15.32 7.23 23.10
CA MET A 1 13.85 7.27 22.87
C MET A 1 13.29 8.66 23.11
N LEU A 2 13.74 9.40 24.13
CA LEU A 2 13.27 10.77 24.40
C LEU A 2 13.51 11.77 23.25
N MET A 3 14.68 11.78 22.61
CA MET A 3 14.96 12.72 21.50
C MET A 3 14.03 12.57 20.29
N ILE A 4 13.62 11.35 19.94
CA ILE A 4 12.68 11.14 18.83
C ILE A 4 11.30 11.73 19.17
N LEU A 5 10.88 11.60 20.42
CA LEU A 5 9.62 12.19 20.89
C LEU A 5 9.71 13.72 20.93
N TYR A 6 10.89 14.26 21.27
CA TYR A 6 11.15 15.70 21.21
C TYR A 6 11.04 16.23 19.78
N ASP A 7 11.71 15.61 18.81
CA ASP A 7 11.66 16.00 17.41
C ASP A 7 10.22 15.95 16.84
N LEU A 8 9.40 14.99 17.29
CA LEU A 8 8.00 14.87 16.87
C LEU A 8 7.07 15.93 17.47
N ILE A 9 7.44 16.55 18.59
CA ILE A 9 6.61 17.52 19.31
C ILE A 9 7.07 18.96 19.05
N TYR A 10 8.38 19.18 18.92
CA TYR A 10 8.98 20.51 18.94
C TYR A 10 9.75 20.88 17.67
N GLU A 11 10.18 19.90 16.86
CA GLU A 11 10.81 20.19 15.57
C GLU A 11 9.78 20.09 14.43
N ASP A 12 9.99 20.86 13.36
CA ASP A 12 9.21 20.78 12.12
C ASP A 12 9.65 19.56 11.29
N LEU A 13 9.58 18.36 11.88
CA LEU A 13 9.91 17.11 11.20
C LEU A 13 8.79 16.77 10.20
N SER A 14 9.02 17.03 8.91
CA SER A 14 8.04 16.71 7.88
C SER A 14 8.16 15.26 7.42
N VAL A 15 7.07 14.70 6.91
CA VAL A 15 7.09 13.36 6.29
C VAL A 15 8.11 13.30 5.14
N GLY A 16 8.40 14.43 4.48
CA GLY A 16 9.40 14.55 3.43
C GLY A 16 10.82 14.22 3.90
N ASP A 17 11.17 14.59 5.13
CA ASP A 17 12.52 14.46 5.70
C ASP A 17 12.87 13.01 6.08
N ILE A 18 11.88 12.12 6.11
CA ILE A 18 12.03 10.69 6.44
C ILE A 18 11.38 9.76 5.41
N TYR A 19 10.98 10.30 4.25
CA TYR A 19 10.19 9.57 3.26
C TYR A 19 10.99 8.42 2.63
N ARG A 20 12.21 8.69 2.15
CA ARG A 20 13.04 7.69 1.48
C ARG A 20 13.96 6.98 2.48
N LYS A 21 14.43 5.79 2.09
CA LYS A 21 15.34 4.99 2.92
C LYS A 21 16.63 5.75 3.27
N LYS A 22 17.16 6.54 2.33
CA LYS A 22 18.36 7.35 2.53
C LYS A 22 18.13 8.42 3.61
N ASP A 23 17.04 9.16 3.49
CA ASP A 23 16.66 10.25 4.39
C ASP A 23 16.48 9.74 5.84
N ARG A 24 15.86 8.55 6.01
CA ARG A 24 15.78 7.90 7.33
C ARG A 24 17.14 7.51 7.92
N ILE A 25 18.08 7.08 7.08
CA ILE A 25 19.42 6.70 7.55
C ILE A 25 20.16 7.96 8.01
N GLU A 26 20.08 9.03 7.23
CA GLU A 26 20.69 10.33 7.53
C GLU A 26 20.13 10.93 8.84
N TYR A 27 18.81 10.89 9.02
CA TYR A 27 18.16 11.29 10.27
C TYR A 27 18.58 10.45 11.48
N ILE A 28 18.70 9.12 11.31
CA ILE A 28 19.16 8.24 12.40
C ILE A 28 20.64 8.50 12.74
N GLU A 29 21.47 8.82 11.74
CA GLU A 29 22.88 9.16 11.96
C GLU A 29 23.04 10.50 12.67
N SER A 30 22.26 11.53 12.31
CA SER A 30 22.26 12.81 13.02
C SER A 30 21.78 12.66 14.46
N LEU A 31 20.74 11.84 14.70
CA LEU A 31 20.28 11.49 16.05
C LEU A 31 21.37 10.81 16.89
N LYS A 32 22.12 9.87 16.31
CA LYS A 32 23.23 9.20 17.00
C LYS A 32 24.32 10.20 17.39
N GLN A 33 24.63 11.16 16.51
CA GLN A 33 25.62 12.20 16.81
C GLN A 33 25.15 13.12 17.95
N ARG A 34 23.88 13.54 17.94
CA ARG A 34 23.30 14.35 19.03
C ARG A 34 23.33 13.61 20.36
N LEU A 35 23.00 12.32 20.37
CA LEU A 35 23.12 11.47 21.56
C LEU A 35 24.56 11.32 22.07
N MET A 36 25.55 11.27 21.16
CA MET A 36 26.96 11.20 21.55
C MET A 36 27.45 12.50 22.18
N GLN A 37 26.96 13.66 21.70
CA GLN A 37 27.27 14.97 22.26
C GLN A 37 26.66 15.15 23.66
N GLU A 38 25.39 14.75 23.85
CA GLU A 38 24.71 14.80 25.15
C GLU A 38 25.41 13.92 26.21
N ASN A 39 25.95 12.77 25.81
CA ASN A 39 26.74 11.89 26.69
C ASN A 39 28.15 12.43 26.99
N MET A 40 28.73 13.25 26.11
CA MET A 40 30.00 13.93 26.37
C MET A 40 29.82 15.14 27.30
N GLU A 41 28.77 15.94 27.11
CA GLU A 41 28.46 17.08 27.98
C GLU A 41 28.12 16.65 29.42
N SER A 42 27.46 15.50 29.60
CA SER A 42 27.19 14.91 30.92
C SER A 42 28.41 14.27 31.60
N SER A 43 29.51 14.05 30.85
CA SER A 43 30.77 13.56 31.41
C SER A 43 31.65 14.69 31.96
N ASP A 44 31.50 15.92 31.43
CA ASP A 44 32.27 17.10 31.86
C ASP A 44 31.66 17.78 33.10
N GLU A 45 30.37 17.62 33.39
CA GLU A 45 29.73 18.12 34.63
C GLU A 45 30.08 17.31 35.89
N GLN A 46 30.53 16.05 35.76
CA GLN A 46 30.91 15.21 36.93
C GLN A 46 32.35 15.42 37.42
N ILE A 47 33.15 16.24 36.73
CA ILE A 47 34.55 16.55 37.14
C ILE A 47 34.62 17.84 37.98
N SER A 48 33.57 18.67 38.02
CA SER A 48 33.58 19.95 38.77
C SER A 48 32.94 19.95 40.17
N GLU A 49 32.41 18.83 40.67
CA GLU A 49 31.76 18.78 42.01
C GLU A 49 32.49 17.97 43.09
N ASN A 50 33.75 17.55 42.87
CA ASN A 50 34.57 16.90 43.91
C ASN A 50 35.52 17.86 44.66
N THR A 51 35.18 19.14 44.76
CA THR A 51 35.84 20.05 45.72
C THR A 51 34.84 21.02 46.31
N ARG A 52 34.12 20.57 47.36
CA ARG A 52 33.65 21.36 48.53
C ARG A 52 32.75 20.48 49.42
N GLU A 53 33.36 19.59 50.18
CA GLU A 53 32.80 19.23 51.48
C GLU A 53 33.00 20.41 52.43
N ALA A 54 31.92 20.96 53.00
CA ALA A 54 31.86 21.42 54.39
C ALA A 54 30.47 21.97 54.77
N ASN A 55 29.84 21.30 55.74
CA ASN A 55 28.79 21.80 56.66
C ASN A 55 27.38 21.94 56.05
N ASN A 56 26.26 21.49 56.64
CA ASN A 56 25.92 21.19 58.03
C ASN A 56 24.61 20.35 58.06
N SER A 57 24.48 19.52 59.10
CA SER A 57 23.31 18.84 59.73
C SER A 57 21.92 19.50 59.47
N GLN A 58 20.77 18.80 59.40
CA GLN A 58 20.15 17.96 60.44
C GLN A 58 18.76 17.41 59.97
N GLY A 59 18.42 16.15 60.30
CA GLY A 59 17.06 15.79 60.79
C GLY A 59 16.10 14.86 59.97
N GLY A 60 15.94 13.60 60.45
CA GLY A 60 14.71 12.75 60.41
C GLY A 60 14.50 11.85 59.17
N GLY A 61 14.66 10.50 59.20
CA GLY A 61 13.83 9.48 59.88
C GLY A 61 12.60 9.14 59.02
N TYR A 62 12.31 7.94 58.48
CA TYR A 62 12.52 6.56 58.93
C TYR A 62 12.36 5.53 57.77
N LYS A 63 13.08 4.41 57.94
CA LYS A 63 12.73 2.99 57.69
C LYS A 63 12.66 2.40 56.27
N ALA A 64 13.59 1.46 56.09
CA ALA A 64 13.63 0.37 55.13
C ALA A 64 12.54 -0.71 55.36
N SER A 65 12.25 -1.45 54.30
CA SER A 65 12.07 -2.91 54.37
C SER A 65 12.39 -3.55 53.02
N ASN A 66 13.48 -4.33 53.02
CA ASN A 66 13.76 -5.37 52.03
C ASN A 66 12.71 -6.48 52.11
N SER A 67 12.37 -7.07 50.96
CA SER A 67 12.08 -8.50 50.82
C SER A 67 12.22 -8.84 49.33
N SER A 68 13.33 -9.45 48.91
CA SER A 68 13.49 -10.91 48.80
C SER A 68 12.44 -11.56 47.90
N GLY A 69 12.88 -12.01 46.73
CA GLY A 69 12.05 -12.70 45.74
C GLY A 69 12.88 -13.22 44.58
N ASN A 70 13.80 -14.10 44.93
CA ASN A 70 14.79 -14.78 44.11
C ASN A 70 14.20 -15.58 42.93
N ASN A 71 15.12 -15.87 41.99
CA ASN A 71 15.20 -17.08 41.15
C ASN A 71 14.51 -17.09 39.78
N TYR A 72 15.12 -17.65 38.72
CA TYR A 72 16.44 -18.25 38.49
C TYR A 72 16.60 -18.34 36.96
N TYR A 73 17.84 -18.17 36.46
CA TYR A 73 18.58 -19.01 35.48
C TYR A 73 17.78 -19.69 34.32
N ASN A 74 18.26 -19.81 33.08
CA ASN A 74 19.59 -19.97 32.50
C ASN A 74 19.37 -20.07 30.97
N ASN A 75 20.32 -20.06 30.03
CA ASN A 75 21.74 -20.41 29.96
C ASN A 75 22.25 -19.76 28.66
N GLU A 76 23.39 -19.07 28.67
CA GLU A 76 24.71 -19.59 28.26
C GLU A 76 24.74 -20.15 26.82
N ASN A 77 25.34 -19.40 25.90
CA ASN A 77 26.77 -19.46 25.54
C ASN A 77 27.18 -20.81 24.94
N THR A 78 27.78 -20.76 23.75
CA THR A 78 29.09 -21.38 23.56
C THR A 78 29.81 -20.78 22.37
N ASP A 79 31.03 -20.39 22.69
CA ASP A 79 32.10 -19.81 21.91
C ASP A 79 32.76 -20.86 20.99
N SER A 80 33.44 -20.38 19.95
CA SER A 80 34.85 -20.72 19.59
C SER A 80 35.17 -20.90 18.08
N LYS A 81 35.87 -19.87 17.59
CA LYS A 81 37.13 -19.83 16.81
C LYS A 81 37.32 -20.56 15.46
N GLN A 82 37.54 -19.68 14.45
CA GLN A 82 38.70 -19.58 13.53
C GLN A 82 39.15 -20.78 12.67
N GLN A 83 39.11 -20.61 11.34
CA GLN A 83 40.34 -20.57 10.52
C GLN A 83 40.10 -20.02 9.10
N SER A 84 41.11 -19.30 8.61
CA SER A 84 41.20 -18.59 7.34
C SER A 84 41.84 -19.44 6.24
N SER A 85 41.41 -19.28 4.99
CA SER A 85 42.28 -19.15 3.81
C SER A 85 41.49 -18.95 2.51
N SER A 86 42.10 -18.19 1.61
CA SER A 86 41.59 -17.59 0.39
C SER A 86 41.31 -18.58 -0.75
N ALA A 87 40.21 -18.37 -1.48
CA ALA A 87 40.11 -18.68 -2.91
C ALA A 87 39.01 -17.83 -3.58
N ASN A 88 39.35 -17.29 -4.74
CA ASN A 88 38.57 -16.34 -5.51
C ASN A 88 37.61 -17.07 -6.48
N GLN A 89 36.54 -16.34 -6.85
CA GLN A 89 35.75 -16.45 -8.08
C GLN A 89 34.55 -17.41 -8.20
N GLN A 90 33.43 -16.72 -8.48
CA GLN A 90 32.36 -17.06 -9.43
C GLN A 90 31.26 -18.02 -8.98
N ALA A 91 30.18 -17.41 -8.47
CA ALA A 91 28.83 -17.93 -8.63
C ALA A 91 27.89 -16.79 -9.04
N SER A 92 27.22 -17.02 -10.17
CA SER A 92 26.29 -16.18 -10.89
C SER A 92 25.13 -15.66 -10.02
N ASN A 93 25.05 -14.34 -9.84
CA ASN A 93 23.79 -13.69 -9.47
C ASN A 93 22.86 -13.71 -10.69
N ALA A 94 22.07 -14.77 -10.80
CA ALA A 94 20.88 -14.77 -11.63
C ALA A 94 19.94 -13.69 -11.10
N ASN A 95 19.89 -12.56 -11.81
CA ASN A 95 18.88 -11.53 -11.63
C ASN A 95 17.50 -12.20 -11.78
N HIS A 96 16.88 -12.54 -10.66
CA HIS A 96 15.47 -12.86 -10.60
C HIS A 96 14.72 -11.55 -10.79
N ASN A 97 14.67 -11.09 -12.04
CA ASN A 97 13.90 -9.95 -12.47
C ASN A 97 12.43 -10.36 -12.42
N SER A 98 11.88 -10.42 -11.21
CA SER A 98 10.44 -10.45 -11.02
C SER A 98 9.94 -9.17 -11.69
N LYS A 99 9.28 -9.32 -12.85
CA LYS A 99 8.53 -8.25 -13.50
C LYS A 99 7.42 -7.85 -12.53
N ARG A 100 7.76 -7.02 -11.54
CA ARG A 100 6.80 -6.17 -10.86
C ARG A 100 6.19 -5.33 -11.96
N GLY A 101 4.88 -5.49 -12.18
CA GLY A 101 4.16 -4.71 -13.18
C GLY A 101 4.52 -3.25 -13.02
N ASP A 102 4.82 -2.59 -14.13
CA ASP A 102 5.15 -1.17 -14.17
C ASP A 102 4.04 -0.42 -13.43
N SER A 103 4.32 0.01 -12.20
CA SER A 103 3.34 0.75 -11.39
C SER A 103 3.29 2.15 -11.98
N TYR A 104 2.32 2.39 -12.85
CA TYR A 104 2.11 3.72 -13.41
C TYR A 104 1.83 4.70 -12.27
N HIS A 105 2.40 5.90 -12.38
CA HIS A 105 2.25 6.92 -11.34
C HIS A 105 0.77 7.18 -11.02
N ILE A 106 0.43 7.12 -9.72
CA ILE A 106 -0.88 7.54 -9.18
C ILE A 106 -1.24 8.97 -9.63
N ASN A 107 -0.22 9.81 -9.87
CA ASN A 107 -0.37 11.19 -10.36
C ASN A 107 -0.68 11.30 -11.86
N ARG A 108 -1.34 10.30 -12.45
CA ARG A 108 -1.78 10.36 -13.85
C ARG A 108 -2.98 11.28 -14.01
N LYS A 109 -3.03 12.01 -15.14
CA LYS A 109 -4.10 12.96 -15.47
C LYS A 109 -5.41 12.25 -15.87
N THR A 110 -5.33 11.08 -16.48
CA THR A 110 -6.47 10.34 -17.04
C THR A 110 -6.78 9.08 -16.23
N LEU A 111 -7.99 8.54 -16.37
CA LEU A 111 -8.37 7.30 -15.68
C LEU A 111 -7.48 6.14 -16.13
N ILE A 112 -7.37 5.96 -17.44
CA ILE A 112 -6.67 4.86 -18.09
C ILE A 112 -5.24 5.31 -18.45
N PRO A 113 -4.20 4.64 -17.95
CA PRO A 113 -2.81 4.91 -18.32
C PRO A 113 -2.55 4.74 -19.82
N SER A 114 -1.66 5.55 -20.39
CA SER A 114 -1.25 5.45 -21.81
C SER A 114 -0.86 4.01 -22.24
N PRO A 115 -0.11 3.25 -21.43
CA PRO A 115 0.35 1.91 -21.81
C PRO A 115 -0.76 0.85 -21.83
N HIS A 116 -1.89 1.08 -21.16
CA HIS A 116 -3.03 0.17 -21.21
C HIS A 116 -3.69 0.27 -22.59
N LYS A 117 -3.60 -0.82 -23.35
CA LYS A 117 -4.15 -0.94 -24.70
C LYS A 117 -5.03 -2.18 -24.78
N LEU A 118 -6.20 -2.04 -25.40
CA LEU A 118 -7.17 -3.09 -25.60
C LEU A 118 -7.57 -3.14 -27.07
N THR A 119 -7.81 -4.34 -27.60
CA THR A 119 -8.32 -4.54 -28.96
C THR A 119 -9.84 -4.66 -28.91
N ILE A 120 -10.53 -3.53 -28.82
CA ILE A 120 -11.98 -3.48 -28.69
C ILE A 120 -12.65 -3.52 -30.07
N THR A 121 -13.39 -4.58 -30.35
CA THR A 121 -14.09 -4.77 -31.63
C THR A 121 -15.36 -3.93 -31.75
N HIS A 122 -16.06 -3.67 -30.63
CA HIS A 122 -17.31 -2.93 -30.64
C HIS A 122 -17.08 -1.41 -30.67
N ALA A 123 -17.50 -0.76 -31.77
CA ALA A 123 -17.20 0.66 -32.03
C ALA A 123 -17.63 1.62 -30.91
N ARG A 124 -18.79 1.41 -30.29
CA ARG A 124 -19.25 2.26 -29.17
C ARG A 124 -18.36 2.13 -27.94
N ILE A 125 -17.91 0.91 -27.62
CA ILE A 125 -17.10 0.65 -26.42
C ILE A 125 -15.69 1.19 -26.64
N LEU A 126 -15.17 1.09 -27.87
CA LEU A 126 -13.90 1.68 -28.25
C LEU A 126 -13.90 3.21 -28.08
N LYS A 127 -14.98 3.89 -28.48
CA LYS A 127 -15.12 5.33 -28.26
C LYS A 127 -15.09 5.70 -26.77
N ILE A 128 -15.85 5.00 -25.94
CA ILE A 128 -15.86 5.20 -24.48
C ILE A 128 -14.47 4.96 -23.88
N PHE A 129 -13.78 3.90 -24.29
CA PHE A 129 -12.42 3.63 -23.84
C PHE A 129 -11.46 4.75 -24.20
N ASN A 130 -11.55 5.30 -25.42
CA ASN A 130 -10.74 6.43 -25.84
C ASN A 130 -11.07 7.73 -25.09
N GLU A 131 -12.35 7.97 -24.77
CA GLU A 131 -12.78 9.08 -23.92
C GLU A 131 -12.16 8.97 -22.51
N LEU A 132 -12.19 7.78 -21.91
CA LEU A 132 -11.55 7.50 -20.61
C LEU A 132 -10.01 7.63 -20.63
N LYS A 133 -9.39 7.50 -21.81
CA LYS A 133 -7.96 7.78 -22.03
C LYS A 133 -7.64 9.26 -22.27
N ALA A 134 -8.63 10.10 -22.52
CA ALA A 134 -8.46 11.51 -22.85
C ALA A 134 -8.92 12.47 -21.74
N LEU A 135 -10.01 12.12 -21.04
CA LEU A 135 -10.60 12.96 -20.01
C LEU A 135 -9.69 13.09 -18.79
N ALA A 136 -9.51 14.32 -18.33
CA ALA A 136 -8.82 14.62 -17.09
C ALA A 136 -9.72 14.22 -15.91
N VAL A 137 -9.33 13.18 -15.17
CA VAL A 137 -10.19 12.62 -14.11
C VAL A 137 -10.27 13.51 -12.88
N ASP A 138 -9.25 14.35 -12.64
CA ASP A 138 -9.26 15.32 -11.55
C ASP A 138 -10.21 16.50 -11.85
N ASP A 139 -10.38 16.87 -13.13
CA ASP A 139 -11.28 17.96 -13.55
C ASP A 139 -12.73 17.48 -13.75
N TYR A 140 -12.92 16.22 -14.19
CA TYR A 140 -14.23 15.68 -14.59
C TYR A 140 -14.58 14.34 -13.89
N PRO A 141 -14.51 14.23 -12.55
CA PRO A 141 -14.68 12.96 -11.86
C PRO A 141 -16.08 12.36 -12.03
N ASN A 142 -17.13 13.18 -12.12
CA ASN A 142 -18.50 12.73 -12.37
C ASN A 142 -18.68 12.14 -13.78
N ALA A 143 -18.13 12.80 -14.81
CA ALA A 143 -18.22 12.28 -16.17
C ALA A 143 -17.45 10.97 -16.30
N VAL A 144 -16.25 10.92 -15.71
CA VAL A 144 -15.39 9.74 -15.73
C VAL A 144 -16.03 8.58 -14.96
N SER A 145 -16.66 8.80 -13.80
CA SER A 145 -17.31 7.73 -13.03
C SER A 145 -18.45 7.06 -13.79
N VAL A 146 -19.30 7.87 -14.46
CA VAL A 146 -20.41 7.38 -15.29
C VAL A 146 -19.88 6.58 -16.47
N LEU A 147 -18.93 7.14 -17.24
CA LEU A 147 -18.34 6.46 -18.38
C LEU A 147 -17.61 5.19 -17.98
N PHE A 148 -16.94 5.19 -16.83
CA PHE A 148 -16.23 4.02 -16.33
C PHE A 148 -17.20 2.89 -15.99
N ARG A 149 -18.30 3.16 -15.29
CA ARG A 149 -19.32 2.14 -15.02
C ARG A 149 -19.92 1.58 -16.32
N VAL A 150 -20.26 2.45 -17.27
CA VAL A 150 -20.80 2.03 -18.58
C VAL A 150 -19.78 1.19 -19.35
N PHE A 151 -18.50 1.54 -19.30
CA PHE A 151 -17.44 0.78 -19.94
C PHE A 151 -17.33 -0.64 -19.38
N ILE A 152 -17.34 -0.81 -18.04
CA ILE A 152 -17.29 -2.13 -17.40
C ILE A 152 -18.51 -2.97 -17.81
N GLU A 153 -19.72 -2.40 -17.70
CA GLU A 153 -20.97 -3.08 -18.06
C GLU A 153 -20.94 -3.59 -19.50
N LEU A 154 -20.68 -2.70 -20.46
CA LEU A 154 -20.71 -3.05 -21.88
C LEU A 154 -19.58 -4.03 -22.25
N SER A 155 -18.42 -3.95 -21.59
CA SER A 155 -17.33 -4.89 -21.82
C SER A 155 -17.70 -6.30 -21.40
N VAL A 156 -18.30 -6.44 -20.22
CA VAL A 156 -18.74 -7.73 -19.68
C VAL A 156 -19.90 -8.29 -20.52
N ASP A 157 -20.87 -7.47 -20.92
CA ASP A 157 -21.97 -7.88 -21.79
C ASP A 157 -21.48 -8.37 -23.16
N CYS A 158 -20.52 -7.66 -23.76
CA CYS A 158 -19.92 -8.07 -25.03
C CYS A 158 -19.21 -9.42 -24.90
N PHE A 159 -18.48 -9.63 -23.81
CA PHE A 159 -17.79 -10.90 -23.56
C PHE A 159 -18.77 -12.08 -23.36
N ILE A 160 -19.81 -11.89 -22.54
CA ILE A 160 -20.85 -12.89 -22.31
C ILE A 160 -21.51 -13.31 -23.62
N THR A 161 -21.82 -12.31 -24.47
CA THR A 161 -22.42 -12.52 -25.80
C THR A 161 -21.48 -13.29 -26.72
N ASN A 162 -20.20 -12.90 -26.80
CA ASN A 162 -19.23 -13.50 -27.71
C ASN A 162 -18.82 -14.93 -27.34
N LYS A 163 -18.73 -15.22 -26.03
CA LYS A 163 -18.36 -16.55 -25.55
C LYS A 163 -19.57 -17.47 -25.40
N SER A 164 -20.77 -16.99 -25.74
CA SER A 164 -22.04 -17.71 -25.52
C SER A 164 -22.08 -18.33 -24.12
N LEU A 165 -21.76 -17.52 -23.10
CA LEU A 165 -21.91 -17.94 -21.70
C LEU A 165 -23.41 -17.97 -21.39
N ILE A 166 -24.07 -19.01 -21.89
CA ILE A 166 -25.48 -19.28 -21.68
C ILE A 166 -25.58 -19.98 -20.32
N ASP A 167 -25.33 -19.23 -19.24
CA ASP A 167 -26.05 -19.54 -18.01
C ASP A 167 -27.50 -19.16 -18.29
N SER A 168 -28.44 -20.10 -18.16
CA SER A 168 -29.87 -19.85 -18.38
C SER A 168 -30.42 -18.73 -17.49
N ARG A 169 -29.67 -18.32 -16.47
CA ARG A 169 -29.98 -17.23 -15.54
C ARG A 169 -29.35 -15.89 -15.92
N LEU A 170 -28.38 -15.83 -16.84
CA LEU A 170 -27.82 -14.56 -17.31
C LEU A 170 -28.70 -13.99 -18.41
N ASN A 171 -29.26 -12.82 -18.13
CA ASN A 171 -30.07 -12.06 -19.08
C ASN A 171 -29.61 -10.59 -19.11
N VAL A 172 -30.21 -9.81 -20.02
CA VAL A 172 -29.88 -8.38 -20.19
C VAL A 172 -30.11 -7.59 -18.90
N ASP A 173 -31.15 -7.96 -18.14
CA ASP A 173 -31.58 -7.29 -16.91
C ASP A 173 -30.79 -7.72 -15.66
N SER A 174 -29.84 -8.64 -15.82
CA SER A 174 -29.01 -9.13 -14.74
C SER A 174 -28.15 -8.00 -14.18
N THR A 175 -27.94 -8.00 -12.86
CA THR A 175 -27.13 -6.97 -12.22
C THR A 175 -25.67 -7.07 -12.69
N LEU A 176 -25.00 -5.91 -12.78
CA LEU A 176 -23.58 -5.83 -13.14
C LEU A 176 -22.71 -6.76 -12.27
N ALA A 177 -22.99 -6.80 -10.96
CA ALA A 177 -22.26 -7.67 -10.03
C ALA A 177 -22.43 -9.16 -10.38
N TYR A 178 -23.62 -9.60 -10.78
CA TYR A 178 -23.86 -10.98 -11.18
C TYR A 178 -23.13 -11.31 -12.50
N LYS A 179 -23.19 -10.43 -13.49
CA LYS A 179 -22.48 -10.59 -14.77
C LYS A 179 -20.96 -10.68 -14.58
N ILE A 180 -20.38 -9.78 -13.79
CA ILE A 180 -18.94 -9.79 -13.47
C ILE A 180 -18.55 -11.10 -12.79
N ASN A 181 -19.34 -11.56 -11.81
CA ASN A 181 -19.06 -12.81 -11.11
C ASN A 181 -19.12 -14.03 -12.02
N ALA A 182 -20.05 -14.07 -12.98
CA ALA A 182 -20.13 -15.15 -13.96
C ALA A 182 -18.89 -15.17 -14.88
N VAL A 183 -18.43 -14.02 -15.36
CA VAL A 183 -17.20 -13.93 -16.17
C VAL A 183 -15.96 -14.30 -15.34
N ALA A 184 -15.88 -13.86 -14.08
CA ALA A 184 -14.79 -14.24 -13.18
C ALA A 184 -14.78 -15.76 -12.93
N ALA A 185 -15.94 -16.39 -12.74
CA ALA A 185 -16.06 -17.84 -12.61
C ALA A 185 -15.61 -18.56 -13.90
N TYR A 186 -16.00 -18.05 -15.07
CA TYR A 186 -15.52 -18.57 -16.34
C TYR A 186 -13.99 -18.52 -16.45
N PHE A 187 -13.37 -17.39 -16.11
CA PHE A 187 -11.91 -17.28 -16.13
C PHE A 187 -11.20 -18.23 -15.16
N GLU A 188 -11.75 -18.44 -13.96
CA GLU A 188 -11.19 -19.38 -12.99
C GLU A 188 -11.30 -20.84 -13.49
N ILE A 189 -12.47 -21.25 -13.98
CA ILE A 189 -12.72 -22.62 -14.48
C ILE A 189 -11.83 -22.93 -15.68
N ASN A 190 -11.68 -21.98 -16.61
CA ASN A 190 -10.85 -22.15 -17.80
C ASN A 190 -9.35 -21.90 -17.53
N LYS A 191 -8.96 -21.64 -16.28
CA LYS A 191 -7.58 -21.37 -15.86
C LYS A 191 -6.93 -20.20 -16.61
N ILE A 192 -7.73 -19.22 -17.02
CA ILE A 192 -7.26 -17.98 -17.66
C ILE A 192 -6.71 -17.04 -16.60
N LEU A 193 -7.39 -16.95 -15.46
CA LEU A 193 -6.96 -16.19 -14.29
C LEU A 193 -7.04 -17.06 -13.03
N THR A 194 -6.10 -16.84 -12.11
CA THR A 194 -6.08 -17.48 -10.80
C THR A 194 -7.06 -16.80 -9.83
N LYS A 195 -7.43 -17.51 -8.76
CA LYS A 195 -8.24 -16.95 -7.67
C LYS A 195 -7.63 -15.67 -7.06
N HIS A 196 -6.30 -15.57 -7.03
CA HIS A 196 -5.59 -14.41 -6.52
C HIS A 196 -5.78 -13.20 -7.44
N GLU A 197 -5.62 -13.37 -8.75
CA GLU A 197 -5.83 -12.31 -9.74
C GLU A 197 -7.29 -11.84 -9.79
N LEU A 198 -8.24 -12.74 -9.53
CA LEU A 198 -9.67 -12.42 -9.47
C LEU A 198 -10.11 -11.83 -8.12
N ARG A 199 -9.23 -11.71 -7.14
CA ARG A 199 -9.60 -11.25 -5.79
C ARG A 199 -10.17 -9.84 -5.81
N ALA A 200 -9.50 -8.93 -6.51
CA ALA A 200 -9.89 -7.52 -6.56
C ALA A 200 -11.27 -7.34 -7.19
N ILE A 201 -11.52 -7.93 -8.36
CA ILE A 201 -12.81 -7.84 -9.04
C ILE A 201 -13.94 -8.50 -8.22
N ARG A 202 -13.67 -9.62 -7.54
CA ARG A 202 -14.65 -10.24 -6.63
C ARG A 202 -14.98 -9.33 -5.46
N GLN A 203 -13.97 -8.73 -4.85
CA GLN A 203 -14.14 -7.76 -3.78
C GLN A 203 -14.96 -6.54 -4.24
N MET A 204 -14.72 -6.05 -5.46
CA MET A 204 -15.49 -4.97 -6.09
C MET A 204 -16.99 -5.28 -6.15
N THR A 205 -17.36 -6.53 -6.44
CA THR A 205 -18.77 -6.96 -6.53
C THR A 205 -19.40 -7.30 -5.18
N ALA A 206 -18.61 -7.79 -4.22
CA ALA A 206 -19.12 -8.28 -2.93
C ALA A 206 -19.21 -7.19 -1.86
N SER A 207 -18.38 -6.15 -1.95
CA SER A 207 -18.26 -5.16 -0.88
C SER A 207 -19.39 -4.14 -0.92
N GLU A 208 -20.08 -3.96 0.21
CA GLU A 208 -21.14 -2.96 0.32
C GLU A 208 -20.62 -1.55 0.63
N ASN A 209 -19.52 -1.44 1.37
CA ASN A 209 -19.06 -0.19 1.99
C ASN A 209 -17.74 0.34 1.42
N GLN A 210 -17.19 -0.30 0.38
CA GLN A 210 -15.94 0.14 -0.23
C GLN A 210 -16.18 1.23 -1.27
N THR A 211 -15.29 2.22 -1.33
CA THR A 211 -15.35 3.34 -2.28
C THR A 211 -15.31 2.87 -3.74
N GLN A 212 -14.72 1.71 -3.99
CA GLN A 212 -14.52 1.18 -5.33
C GLN A 212 -15.46 0.02 -5.67
N SER A 213 -16.53 -0.19 -4.89
CA SER A 213 -17.49 -1.24 -5.18
C SER A 213 -18.45 -0.86 -6.32
N ILE A 214 -19.05 -1.88 -6.94
CA ILE A 214 -20.12 -1.70 -7.94
C ILE A 214 -21.31 -0.94 -7.35
N ARG A 215 -21.60 -1.11 -6.05
CA ARG A 215 -22.65 -0.37 -5.35
C ARG A 215 -22.30 1.11 -5.25
N THR A 216 -21.06 1.45 -4.92
CA THR A 216 -20.63 2.85 -4.87
C THR A 216 -20.67 3.50 -6.25
N PHE A 217 -20.29 2.76 -7.30
CA PHE A 217 -20.39 3.26 -8.68
C PHE A 217 -21.84 3.50 -9.11
N HIS A 218 -22.78 2.68 -8.62
CA HIS A 218 -24.21 2.92 -8.79
C HIS A 218 -24.66 4.18 -8.01
N SER A 219 -24.19 4.36 -6.77
CA SER A 219 -24.49 5.55 -5.97
C SER A 219 -24.01 6.84 -6.61
N TYR A 220 -22.86 6.86 -7.30
CA TYR A 220 -22.38 8.04 -8.03
C TYR A 220 -23.36 8.56 -9.09
N ILE A 221 -24.29 7.73 -9.55
CA ILE A 221 -25.25 8.08 -10.62
C ILE A 221 -26.62 8.44 -10.03
N HIS A 222 -27.00 7.80 -8.93
CA HIS A 222 -28.37 7.86 -8.41
C HIS A 222 -28.50 8.56 -7.06
N ASN A 223 -27.39 8.82 -6.36
CA ASN A 223 -27.38 9.52 -5.09
C ASN A 223 -26.73 10.91 -5.24
N LYS A 224 -27.53 11.95 -5.01
CA LYS A 224 -27.09 13.36 -5.11
C LYS A 224 -25.99 13.74 -4.09
N ASP A 225 -25.89 13.00 -2.99
CA ASP A 225 -25.01 13.32 -1.86
C ASP A 225 -23.70 12.51 -1.89
N VAL A 226 -23.51 11.65 -2.89
CA VAL A 226 -22.30 10.83 -3.05
C VAL A 226 -21.52 11.30 -4.27
N THR A 227 -20.30 11.78 -4.05
CA THR A 227 -19.44 12.29 -5.11
C THR A 227 -18.27 11.35 -5.40
N PRO A 228 -17.89 11.17 -6.68
CA PRO A 228 -16.73 10.39 -7.05
C PRO A 228 -15.42 11.11 -6.74
N SER A 229 -14.46 10.35 -6.23
CA SER A 229 -13.08 10.80 -6.01
C SER A 229 -12.19 10.31 -7.14
N SER A 230 -11.36 11.19 -7.69
CA SER A 230 -10.46 10.82 -8.79
C SER A 230 -9.45 9.75 -8.37
N THR A 231 -8.94 9.81 -7.13
CA THR A 231 -8.03 8.80 -6.55
C THR A 231 -8.71 7.44 -6.46
N ASP A 232 -9.97 7.39 -6.00
CA ASP A 232 -10.73 6.14 -5.93
C ASP A 232 -10.98 5.56 -7.32
N LEU A 233 -11.31 6.39 -8.30
CA LEU A 233 -11.50 5.93 -9.68
C LEU A 233 -10.20 5.38 -10.29
N LYS A 234 -9.06 6.06 -10.08
CA LYS A 234 -7.74 5.61 -10.57
C LYS A 234 -7.36 4.26 -9.96
N SER A 235 -7.49 4.13 -8.64
CA SER A 235 -7.20 2.87 -7.95
C SER A 235 -8.18 1.76 -8.37
N ALA A 236 -9.45 2.08 -8.62
CA ALA A 236 -10.43 1.08 -9.07
C ALA A 236 -10.08 0.53 -10.45
N TRP A 237 -9.62 1.40 -11.35
CA TRP A 237 -9.12 0.97 -12.65
C TRP A 237 -7.90 0.05 -12.53
N ASP A 238 -6.95 0.40 -11.68
CA ASP A 238 -5.71 -0.37 -11.50
C ASP A 238 -6.01 -1.76 -10.93
N ASP A 239 -6.90 -1.83 -9.95
CA ASP A 239 -7.32 -3.08 -9.29
C ASP A 239 -7.99 -4.07 -10.27
N ILE A 240 -8.77 -3.57 -11.22
CA ILE A 240 -9.51 -4.41 -12.17
C ILE A 240 -8.84 -4.55 -13.54
N TRP A 241 -7.70 -3.90 -13.78
CA TRP A 241 -7.05 -3.88 -15.09
C TRP A 241 -6.83 -5.29 -15.64
N THR A 242 -6.24 -6.18 -14.84
CA THR A 242 -5.96 -7.57 -15.25
C THR A 242 -7.22 -8.29 -15.73
N PHE A 243 -8.35 -8.07 -15.05
CA PHE A 243 -9.63 -8.64 -15.44
C PHE A 243 -10.12 -8.07 -16.78
N ILE A 244 -10.15 -6.74 -16.91
CA ILE A 244 -10.57 -6.05 -18.14
C ILE A 244 -9.70 -6.42 -19.34
N GLU A 245 -8.39 -6.58 -19.12
CA GLU A 245 -7.47 -7.00 -20.16
C GLU A 245 -7.83 -8.39 -20.71
N GLN A 246 -8.15 -9.36 -19.84
CA GLN A 246 -8.59 -10.69 -20.29
C GLN A 246 -9.97 -10.71 -20.92
N VAL A 247 -10.86 -9.79 -20.55
CA VAL A 247 -12.18 -9.62 -21.20
C VAL A 247 -12.03 -9.25 -22.68
N TRP A 248 -10.96 -8.55 -23.06
CA TRP A 248 -10.73 -8.07 -24.43
C TRP A 248 -9.58 -8.76 -25.17
N ARG A 249 -9.08 -9.87 -24.65
CA ARG A 249 -8.09 -10.75 -25.31
C ARG A 249 -8.79 -11.83 -26.12
#